data_AF-A0A367IX45-F1
#
_entry.id   AF-A0A367IX45-F1
#
_cell.length_a   1.000
_cell.length_b   1.000
_cell.length_c   1.000
_cell.angle_alpha   90.00
_cell.angle_beta   90.00
_cell.angle_gamma   90.00
#
_symmetry.space_group_name_H-M   'P 1'
#
loop_
_entity.id
_entity.type
_entity.pdbx_description
1 polymer ?
#
loop_
_entity_poly.entity_id
_entity_poly.type
_entity_poly.pdbx_seq_one_letter_code
_entity_poly.pdbx_strand_id
1 'polypeptide(L)'
;MRLEPTLKVSRLAKYAIFAYVVLSFIYASHHYFSIHSQHRSSLSSSSSASITINTTSDKKTWARKQEILHKLENIERQRERRPMMWSIKGGKSQHTLSHNFMSSKIFSSSMGLDHITPYYFKASKINNQEDITLATLVTRNRFAVLSRLATNYKGPISAAIHINDDQEKTKTIQELNKIYRSNPDMQAYVDIHLIIDKYDRQFNMWRNIAKLFTRTEYLMMLDVDFHLCTDFRKSIWQNAELATMLRSGKVAFVVPAFEYLDQKDGLDWRTFPTKKSQLVDQVNNMKLDSFHSTWVSGHGATNYSHWYTTDQTYPVTQYEYSYEPYIIYKKEGTPWCDERFIGYGANKAACLYEIYISGVDFWVLPNDFLIHQSHKYANHDRTRERVHNKELYANFRKEVCLRYSRKYVIENTWYTPAADNMKKVCTDIPKWKYLSGIPKAQREADKLAEEAAKQEQLLKNQSHYDEEEAEE
;
A
#
# COMPACT_ATOMS: atom_id res chain seq x y z
N MET A 1 40.25 -11.98 -16.79
CA MET A 1 41.18 -10.82 -16.65
C MET A 1 41.01 -10.23 -15.26
N ARG A 2 41.93 -10.52 -14.33
CA ARG A 2 41.96 -9.90 -12.99
C ARG A 2 42.64 -8.55 -13.13
N LEU A 3 41.94 -7.46 -12.83
CA LEU A 3 42.54 -6.14 -12.68
C LEU A 3 43.05 -6.02 -11.23
N GLU A 4 44.37 -6.07 -11.06
CA GLU A 4 45.02 -5.58 -9.84
C GLU A 4 45.13 -4.05 -9.88
N PRO A 5 44.86 -3.33 -8.78
CA PRO A 5 45.23 -1.92 -8.69
C PRO A 5 46.58 -1.79 -7.96
N THR A 6 47.65 -1.59 -8.72
CA THR A 6 48.96 -1.16 -8.20
C THR A 6 49.00 0.35 -8.00
N LEU A 7 48.21 0.87 -7.07
CA LEU A 7 48.37 2.26 -6.62
C LEU A 7 49.47 2.31 -5.54
N LYS A 8 50.71 2.57 -5.97
CA LYS A 8 51.82 2.90 -5.07
C LYS A 8 51.57 4.28 -4.43
N VAL A 9 50.80 4.29 -3.36
CA VAL A 9 50.62 5.48 -2.51
C VAL A 9 51.97 5.85 -1.91
N SER A 10 52.49 7.03 -2.29
CA SER A 10 53.73 7.62 -1.79
C SER A 10 53.79 7.56 -0.26
N ARG A 11 54.97 7.28 0.32
CA ARG A 11 55.17 7.24 1.78
C ARG A 11 54.66 8.52 2.46
N LEU A 12 54.80 9.67 1.81
CA LEU A 12 54.27 10.96 2.30
C LEU A 12 52.75 10.97 2.45
N ALA A 13 52.01 10.39 1.51
CA ALA A 13 50.55 10.30 1.59
C ALA A 13 50.09 9.37 2.72
N LYS A 14 50.85 8.31 3.02
CA LYS A 14 50.58 7.44 4.18
C LYS A 14 50.81 8.17 5.50
N TYR A 15 51.87 8.97 5.60
CA TYR A 15 52.11 9.80 6.79
C TYR A 15 51.07 10.91 6.95
N ALA A 16 50.60 11.52 5.85
CA ALA A 16 49.55 12.52 5.89
C ALA A 16 48.20 11.93 6.35
N ILE A 17 47.82 10.75 5.86
CA ILE A 17 46.61 10.05 6.31
C ILE A 17 46.75 9.66 7.79
N PHE A 18 47.91 9.15 8.20
CA PHE A 18 48.14 8.80 9.60
C PHE A 18 48.06 10.04 10.52
N ALA A 19 48.68 11.15 10.14
CA ALA A 19 48.61 12.40 10.88
C ALA A 19 47.17 12.94 10.96
N TYR A 20 46.40 12.85 9.88
CA TYR A 20 44.99 13.25 9.86
C TYR A 20 44.13 12.40 10.81
N VAL A 21 44.34 11.08 10.83
CA VAL A 21 43.62 10.17 11.75
C VAL A 21 43.98 10.47 13.20
N VAL A 22 45.26 10.68 13.51
CA VAL A 22 45.71 11.03 14.87
C VAL A 22 45.14 12.37 15.33
N LEU A 23 45.19 13.41 14.49
CA LEU A 23 44.63 14.72 14.81
C LEU A 23 43.11 14.67 14.98
N SER A 24 42.42 13.88 14.16
CA SER A 24 40.96 13.68 14.29
C SER A 24 40.61 12.98 15.60
N PHE A 25 41.40 11.99 16.03
CA PHE A 25 41.22 11.30 17.31
C PHE A 25 41.45 12.22 18.51
N ILE A 26 42.49 13.06 18.45
CA ILE A 26 42.78 14.06 19.50
C ILE A 26 41.63 15.08 19.58
N TYR A 27 41.16 15.57 18.43
CA TYR A 27 40.05 16.53 18.38
C TYR A 27 38.75 15.93 18.95
N ALA A 28 38.39 14.70 18.53
CA ALA A 28 37.20 14.01 19.03
C ALA A 28 37.29 13.74 20.54
N SER A 29 38.48 13.35 21.04
CA SER A 29 38.71 13.11 22.46
C SER A 29 38.61 14.40 23.28
N HIS A 30 39.24 15.48 22.81
CA HIS A 30 39.16 16.79 23.48
C HIS A 30 37.71 17.32 23.50
N HIS A 31 36.98 17.19 22.40
CA HIS A 31 35.57 17.59 22.33
C HIS A 31 34.68 16.77 23.28
N TYR A 32 34.89 15.44 23.35
CA TYR A 32 34.17 14.56 24.27
C TYR A 32 34.40 14.94 25.74
N PHE A 33 35.66 15.17 26.14
CA PHE A 33 35.97 15.52 27.53
C PHE A 33 35.60 16.97 27.89
N SER A 34 35.65 17.91 26.95
CA SER A 34 35.20 19.29 27.16
C SER A 34 33.68 19.39 27.39
N ILE A 35 32.88 18.60 26.68
CA ILE A 35 31.42 18.58 26.88
C ILE A 35 31.07 17.90 28.21
N HIS A 36 31.81 16.84 28.59
CA HIS A 36 31.58 16.16 29.85
C HIS A 36 32.02 16.96 31.09
N SER A 37 32.99 17.87 30.97
CA SER A 37 33.36 18.75 32.10
C SER A 37 32.34 19.86 32.34
N GLN A 38 31.68 20.38 31.30
CA GLN A 38 30.61 21.39 31.43
C GLN A 38 29.31 20.83 32.02
N HIS A 39 29.04 19.52 31.85
CA HIS A 39 27.87 18.88 32.45
C HIS A 39 28.04 18.54 33.95
N ARG A 40 29.28 18.55 34.49
CA ARG A 40 29.53 18.28 35.92
C ARG A 40 29.55 19.54 36.80
N SER A 41 29.70 20.74 36.23
CA SER A 41 29.74 22.00 36.97
C SER A 41 28.38 22.72 37.09
N SER A 42 27.32 22.22 36.44
CA SER A 42 25.97 22.80 36.51
C SER A 42 25.06 22.17 37.58
N LEU A 43 25.55 21.22 38.38
CA LEU A 43 24.76 20.55 39.42
C LEU A 43 25.00 21.04 40.87
N SER A 44 25.80 22.09 41.10
CA SER A 44 26.13 22.54 42.47
C SER A 44 26.01 24.04 42.73
N SER A 45 25.16 24.79 42.03
CA SER A 45 24.84 26.16 42.45
C SER A 45 23.40 26.55 42.09
N SER A 46 22.47 26.29 43.00
CA SER A 46 21.23 27.05 43.08
C SER A 46 21.02 27.48 44.52
N SER A 47 21.69 28.57 44.88
CA SER A 47 21.40 29.37 46.07
C SER A 47 20.02 30.02 45.91
N SER A 48 19.29 29.99 47.02
CA SER A 48 17.97 30.54 47.26
C SER A 48 17.83 32.02 46.88
N ALA A 49 16.92 32.32 45.94
CA ALA A 49 16.31 33.63 45.78
C ALA A 49 14.79 33.49 45.96
N SER A 50 14.30 34.01 47.08
CA SER A 50 12.89 34.07 47.45
C SER A 50 12.17 35.13 46.61
N ILE A 51 11.33 34.69 45.67
CA ILE A 51 10.35 35.55 45.00
C ILE A 51 8.99 35.29 45.67
N THR A 52 8.51 36.28 46.41
CA THR A 52 7.17 36.28 47.02
C THR A 52 6.14 36.50 45.92
N ILE A 53 5.45 35.45 45.47
CA ILE A 53 4.28 35.54 44.59
C ILE A 53 3.04 35.18 45.40
N ASN A 54 2.02 36.06 45.35
CA ASN A 54 0.72 35.89 45.99
C ASN A 54 0.06 34.56 45.57
N THR A 55 0.07 33.57 46.46
CA THR A 55 -0.29 32.17 46.17
C THR A 55 -1.66 31.80 46.73
N THR A 56 -2.75 32.28 46.13
CA THR A 56 -4.08 31.70 46.41
C THR A 56 -4.98 31.55 45.18
N SER A 57 -4.88 32.44 44.18
CA SER A 57 -5.68 32.34 42.95
C SER A 57 -5.11 31.34 41.93
N ASP A 58 -3.79 31.39 41.66
CA ASP A 58 -3.16 30.56 40.62
C ASP A 58 -3.05 29.05 40.93
N LYS A 59 -2.99 28.69 42.21
CA LYS A 59 -2.92 27.27 42.62
C LYS A 59 -4.22 26.52 42.29
N LYS A 60 -5.38 27.20 42.38
CA LYS A 60 -6.69 26.59 42.04
C LYS A 60 -6.84 26.39 40.53
N THR A 61 -6.37 27.33 39.72
CA THR A 61 -6.39 27.24 38.25
C THR A 61 -5.44 26.15 37.75
N TRP A 62 -4.23 26.05 38.33
CA TRP A 62 -3.28 24.99 37.98
C TRP A 62 -3.77 23.61 38.41
N ALA A 63 -4.30 23.46 39.64
CA ALA A 63 -4.87 22.20 40.12
C ALA A 63 -6.05 21.74 39.25
N ARG A 64 -6.92 22.67 38.84
CA ARG A 64 -8.05 22.35 37.94
C ARG A 64 -7.60 21.97 36.54
N LYS A 65 -6.55 22.60 36.02
CA LYS A 65 -5.94 22.24 34.73
C LYS A 65 -5.30 20.84 34.79
N GLN A 66 -4.60 20.51 35.89
CA GLN A 66 -4.06 19.17 36.13
C GLN A 66 -5.16 18.12 36.30
N GLU A 67 -6.26 18.45 36.98
CA GLU A 67 -7.40 17.55 37.12
C GLU A 67 -8.09 17.28 35.78
N ILE A 68 -8.23 18.30 34.93
CA ILE A 68 -8.77 18.16 33.57
C ILE A 68 -7.83 17.33 32.70
N LEU A 69 -6.51 17.57 32.75
CA LEU A 69 -5.52 16.77 32.02
C LEU A 69 -5.54 15.31 32.49
N HIS A 70 -5.58 15.06 33.79
CA HIS A 70 -5.68 13.72 34.35
C HIS A 70 -7.02 13.03 34.01
N LYS A 71 -8.12 13.79 33.93
CA LYS A 71 -9.42 13.28 33.44
C LYS A 71 -9.36 12.94 31.95
N LEU A 72 -8.73 13.77 31.12
CA LEU A 72 -8.54 13.51 29.69
C LEU A 72 -7.63 12.31 29.45
N GLU A 73 -6.52 12.20 30.20
CA GLU A 73 -5.61 11.06 30.15
C GLU A 73 -6.31 9.77 30.62
N ASN A 74 -7.17 9.85 31.65
CA ASN A 74 -7.99 8.71 32.07
C ASN A 74 -9.07 8.35 31.04
N ILE A 75 -9.65 9.32 30.33
CA ILE A 75 -10.60 9.07 29.23
C ILE A 75 -9.89 8.43 28.04
N GLU A 76 -8.68 8.86 27.69
CA GLU A 76 -7.83 8.24 26.67
C GLU A 76 -7.43 6.81 27.07
N ARG A 77 -6.95 6.60 28.31
CA ARG A 77 -6.69 5.26 28.87
C ARG A 77 -7.94 4.37 28.89
N GLN A 78 -9.13 4.94 29.14
CA GLN A 78 -10.41 4.20 29.09
C GLN A 78 -10.82 3.86 27.65
N ARG A 79 -10.47 4.69 26.66
CA ARG A 79 -10.68 4.41 25.23
C ARG A 79 -9.77 3.30 24.72
N GLU A 80 -8.49 3.30 25.10
CA GLU A 80 -7.52 2.23 24.79
C GLU A 80 -7.89 0.88 25.43
N ARG A 81 -8.64 0.90 26.54
CA ARG A 81 -9.02 -0.28 27.32
C ARG A 81 -10.33 -0.95 26.93
N ARG A 82 -11.03 -0.53 25.88
CA ARG A 82 -12.23 -1.28 25.45
C ARG A 82 -11.80 -2.63 24.87
N PRO A 83 -12.09 -3.77 25.54
CA PRO A 83 -11.75 -5.06 24.99
C PRO A 83 -12.57 -5.28 23.71
N MET A 84 -11.92 -5.71 22.64
CA MET A 84 -12.68 -6.19 21.48
C MET A 84 -13.18 -7.59 21.78
N MET A 85 -14.49 -7.76 21.71
CA MET A 85 -15.13 -9.06 21.79
C MET A 85 -14.93 -9.77 20.46
N TRP A 86 -14.20 -10.87 20.50
CA TRP A 86 -14.07 -11.78 19.36
C TRP A 86 -14.83 -13.06 19.66
N SER A 87 -15.73 -13.45 18.74
CA SER A 87 -16.44 -14.72 18.79
C SER A 87 -16.03 -15.56 17.59
N ILE A 88 -15.57 -16.79 17.85
CA ILE A 88 -15.40 -17.79 16.80
C ILE A 88 -16.79 -18.17 16.28
N LYS A 89 -16.98 -18.18 14.96
CA LYS A 89 -18.26 -18.53 14.34
C LYS A 89 -18.66 -19.96 14.78
N GLY A 90 -19.73 -20.09 15.57
CA GLY A 90 -20.18 -21.36 16.15
C GLY A 90 -19.63 -21.71 17.55
N GLY A 91 -18.77 -20.87 18.13
CA GLY A 91 -18.26 -21.03 19.49
C GLY A 91 -19.12 -20.31 20.53
N LYS A 92 -19.40 -20.95 21.68
CA LYS A 92 -20.07 -20.34 22.84
C LYS A 92 -19.14 -19.43 23.67
N SER A 93 -17.84 -19.45 23.39
CA SER A 93 -16.81 -18.74 24.15
C SER A 93 -16.57 -17.34 23.57
N GLN A 94 -16.81 -16.30 24.38
CA GLN A 94 -16.40 -14.94 24.06
C GLN A 94 -15.00 -14.69 24.63
N HIS A 95 -14.04 -14.37 23.75
CA HIS A 95 -12.69 -14.01 24.18
C HIS A 95 -12.52 -12.50 24.16
N THR A 96 -12.09 -11.92 25.28
CA THR A 96 -11.73 -10.51 25.39
C THR A 96 -10.22 -10.36 25.28
N LEU A 97 -9.74 -9.87 24.14
CA LEU A 97 -8.35 -9.48 23.97
C LEU A 97 -8.23 -7.95 24.07
N SER A 98 -7.13 -7.47 24.65
CA SER A 98 -6.83 -6.04 24.60
C SER A 98 -6.53 -5.66 23.15
N HIS A 99 -6.97 -4.45 22.76
CA HIS A 99 -6.73 -3.92 21.42
C HIS A 99 -5.24 -3.91 21.07
N ASN A 100 -4.39 -3.55 22.04
CA ASN A 100 -2.94 -3.47 21.86
C ASN A 100 -2.31 -4.85 21.65
N PHE A 101 -2.76 -5.88 22.38
CA PHE A 101 -2.25 -7.24 22.18
C PHE A 101 -2.67 -7.82 20.83
N MET A 102 -3.91 -7.58 20.40
CA MET A 102 -4.37 -8.03 19.10
C MET A 102 -3.62 -7.30 17.98
N SER A 103 -3.46 -5.98 18.09
CA SER A 103 -2.70 -5.18 17.12
C SER A 103 -1.26 -5.66 17.00
N SER A 104 -0.60 -6.00 18.12
CA SER A 104 0.77 -6.55 18.11
C SER A 104 0.91 -7.91 17.44
N LYS A 105 -0.19 -8.65 17.28
CA LYS A 105 -0.21 -9.88 16.48
C LYS A 105 -0.51 -9.61 15.01
N ILE A 106 -1.52 -8.77 14.73
CA ILE A 106 -1.94 -8.47 13.35
C ILE A 106 -0.82 -7.79 12.57
N PHE A 107 -0.15 -6.81 13.18
CA PHE A 107 0.84 -5.96 12.52
C PHE A 107 2.26 -6.25 13.03
N SER A 108 2.55 -7.51 13.34
CA SER A 108 3.79 -7.95 13.98
C SER A 108 5.08 -7.65 13.17
N SER A 109 4.95 -7.33 11.89
CA SER A 109 6.06 -6.99 11.01
C SER A 109 6.25 -5.48 10.83
N SER A 110 5.38 -4.66 11.42
CA SER A 110 5.46 -3.19 11.39
C SER A 110 6.39 -2.64 12.49
N MET A 111 6.94 -1.44 12.29
CA MET A 111 7.97 -0.87 13.18
C MET A 111 7.42 -0.32 14.49
N GLY A 112 6.14 0.06 14.54
CA GLY A 112 5.49 0.59 15.75
C GLY A 112 3.98 0.48 15.68
N LEU A 113 3.35 0.12 16.80
CA LEU A 113 1.91 -0.18 16.89
C LEU A 113 1.20 0.60 17.98
N ASP A 114 1.91 1.56 18.57
CA ASP A 114 1.58 2.01 19.91
C ASP A 114 0.30 2.84 19.94
N HIS A 115 -0.12 3.50 18.83
CA HIS A 115 -1.32 4.34 18.82
C HIS A 115 -2.14 4.26 17.52
N ILE A 116 -2.70 3.08 17.23
CA ILE A 116 -3.76 2.93 16.21
C ILE A 116 -5.11 3.14 16.89
N THR A 117 -5.89 4.12 16.41
CA THR A 117 -7.28 4.35 16.83
C THR A 117 -8.22 4.07 15.66
N PRO A 118 -8.75 2.85 15.53
CA PRO A 118 -9.73 2.52 14.50
C PRO A 118 -11.02 3.30 14.71
N TYR A 119 -11.67 3.70 13.60
CA TYR A 119 -12.94 4.43 13.64
C TYR A 119 -12.88 5.68 14.53
N TYR A 120 -11.75 6.40 14.51
CA TYR A 120 -11.59 7.70 15.15
C TYR A 120 -12.76 8.62 14.77
N PHE A 121 -13.11 8.59 13.48
CA PHE A 121 -14.45 8.91 13.02
C PHE A 121 -15.07 7.69 12.35
N LYS A 122 -16.34 7.43 12.66
CA LYS A 122 -17.12 6.35 12.08
C LYS A 122 -18.24 6.94 11.24
N ALA A 123 -18.31 6.51 9.98
CA ALA A 123 -19.35 6.92 9.06
C ALA A 123 -20.73 6.40 9.47
N SER A 124 -21.75 7.23 9.24
CA SER A 124 -23.13 6.97 9.66
C SER A 124 -23.98 6.19 8.65
N LYS A 125 -23.62 6.17 7.36
CA LYS A 125 -24.47 5.64 6.28
C LYS A 125 -23.91 4.40 5.54
N ILE A 126 -22.96 3.67 6.12
CA ILE A 126 -22.47 2.41 5.53
C ILE A 126 -23.29 1.24 6.07
N ASN A 127 -24.30 0.84 5.28
CA ASN A 127 -25.28 -0.18 5.67
C ASN A 127 -25.30 -1.40 4.74
N ASN A 128 -24.78 -1.27 3.51
CA ASN A 128 -24.76 -2.35 2.53
C ASN A 128 -23.40 -3.05 2.55
N GLN A 129 -23.36 -4.35 2.86
CA GLN A 129 -22.14 -5.14 2.86
C GLN A 129 -21.61 -5.44 1.45
N GLU A 130 -22.49 -5.46 0.44
CA GLU A 130 -22.10 -5.66 -0.97
C GLU A 130 -21.60 -4.38 -1.65
N ASP A 131 -21.63 -3.23 -1.00
CA ASP A 131 -21.04 -2.01 -1.58
C ASP A 131 -19.50 -2.14 -1.69
N ILE A 132 -18.86 -1.27 -2.48
CA ILE A 132 -17.41 -1.30 -2.66
C ILE A 132 -16.79 -0.19 -1.82
N THR A 133 -15.92 -0.53 -0.87
CA THR A 133 -15.21 0.48 -0.05
C THR A 133 -13.96 0.97 -0.76
N LEU A 134 -13.72 2.28 -0.84
CA LEU A 134 -12.39 2.79 -1.19
C LEU A 134 -11.48 2.67 0.03
N ALA A 135 -10.45 1.84 -0.04
CA ALA A 135 -9.39 1.76 0.96
C ALA A 135 -8.23 2.66 0.53
N THR A 136 -8.03 3.77 1.27
CA THR A 136 -7.06 4.82 0.91
C THR A 136 -6.15 5.19 2.05
N LEU A 137 -4.95 5.67 1.70
CA LEU A 137 -3.96 6.22 2.62
C LEU A 137 -3.95 7.74 2.50
N VAL A 138 -3.91 8.46 3.62
CA VAL A 138 -3.98 9.92 3.62
C VAL A 138 -3.00 10.51 4.61
N THR A 139 -2.16 11.42 4.13
CA THR A 139 -1.28 12.28 4.93
C THR A 139 -1.90 13.67 5.09
N ARG A 140 -1.41 14.45 6.05
CA ARG A 140 -1.91 15.80 6.38
C ARG A 140 -2.23 16.69 5.17
N ASN A 141 -1.32 16.76 4.19
CA ASN A 141 -1.46 17.60 3.00
C ASN A 141 -2.58 17.18 2.04
N ARG A 142 -3.23 16.03 2.26
CA ARG A 142 -4.27 15.46 1.41
C ARG A 142 -5.66 15.45 2.03
N PHE A 143 -5.86 16.06 3.20
CA PHE A 143 -7.20 16.11 3.83
C PHE A 143 -8.27 16.75 2.94
N ALA A 144 -7.93 17.82 2.23
CA ALA A 144 -8.86 18.46 1.28
C ALA A 144 -9.20 17.54 0.08
N VAL A 145 -8.25 16.72 -0.36
CA VAL A 145 -8.43 15.73 -1.43
C VAL A 145 -9.37 14.63 -0.95
N LEU A 146 -9.16 14.09 0.26
CA LEU A 146 -10.06 13.11 0.88
C LEU A 146 -11.49 13.65 1.01
N SER A 147 -11.63 14.90 1.45
CA SER A 147 -12.94 15.55 1.56
C SER A 147 -13.66 15.63 0.20
N ARG A 148 -12.95 16.02 -0.86
CA ARG A 148 -13.49 16.00 -2.22
C ARG A 148 -13.84 14.58 -2.68
N LEU A 149 -12.98 13.59 -2.41
CA LEU A 149 -13.21 12.20 -2.77
C LEU A 149 -14.51 11.67 -2.13
N ALA A 150 -14.77 12.01 -0.86
CA ALA A 150 -16.02 11.64 -0.19
C ALA A 150 -17.26 12.20 -0.90
N THR A 151 -17.22 13.46 -1.30
CA THR A 151 -18.32 14.12 -2.02
C THR A 151 -18.50 13.60 -3.45
N ASN A 152 -17.41 13.23 -4.13
CA ASN A 152 -17.49 12.63 -5.46
C ASN A 152 -18.03 11.20 -5.40
N TYR A 153 -17.51 10.38 -4.48
CA TYR A 153 -17.84 8.96 -4.42
C TYR A 153 -19.21 8.67 -3.82
N LYS A 154 -19.59 9.36 -2.72
CA LYS A 154 -20.82 9.11 -1.96
C LYS A 154 -21.06 7.62 -1.67
N GLY A 155 -19.99 6.91 -1.37
CA GLY A 155 -19.93 5.49 -1.06
C GLY A 155 -18.89 5.25 0.04
N PRO A 156 -18.84 4.04 0.60
CA PRO A 156 -18.00 3.77 1.77
C PRO A 156 -16.51 4.02 1.48
N ILE A 157 -15.83 4.72 2.39
CA ILE A 157 -14.39 4.96 2.33
C ILE A 157 -13.79 4.54 3.67
N SER A 158 -12.74 3.73 3.63
CA SER A 158 -11.88 3.45 4.79
C SER A 158 -10.55 4.14 4.58
N ALA A 159 -10.30 5.19 5.36
CA ALA A 159 -9.11 6.02 5.25
C ALA A 159 -8.17 5.77 6.42
N ALA A 160 -6.97 5.26 6.13
CA ALA A 160 -5.87 5.23 7.10
C ALA A 160 -5.16 6.59 7.09
N ILE A 161 -5.22 7.31 8.21
CA ILE A 161 -4.63 8.64 8.36
C ILE A 161 -3.44 8.55 9.29
N HIS A 162 -2.26 8.82 8.75
CA HIS A 162 -1.03 8.91 9.53
C HIS A 162 -0.73 10.35 9.95
N ILE A 163 -0.38 10.51 11.22
CA ILE A 163 0.10 11.76 11.80
C ILE A 163 1.38 11.43 12.58
N ASN A 164 2.46 12.13 12.27
CA ASN A 164 3.70 12.02 13.04
C ASN A 164 3.46 12.43 14.50
N ASP A 165 4.04 11.66 15.43
CA ASP A 165 4.08 11.99 16.86
C ASP A 165 5.14 13.05 17.15
N ASP A 166 4.90 14.26 16.63
CA ASP A 166 5.75 15.44 16.74
C ASP A 166 5.01 16.62 17.41
N GLN A 167 5.66 17.79 17.43
CA GLN A 167 5.07 19.01 18.02
C GLN A 167 3.84 19.53 17.24
N GLU A 168 3.71 19.18 15.96
CA GLU A 168 2.61 19.60 15.08
C GLU A 168 1.41 18.62 15.12
N LYS A 169 1.53 17.47 15.82
CA LYS A 169 0.48 16.47 15.98
C LYS A 169 -0.88 17.08 16.33
N THR A 170 -0.95 17.90 17.38
CA THR A 170 -2.20 18.49 17.87
C THR A 170 -2.85 19.39 16.82
N LYS A 171 -2.05 20.18 16.09
CA LYS A 171 -2.54 21.06 15.02
C LYS A 171 -3.07 20.25 13.85
N THR A 172 -2.37 19.18 13.47
CA THR A 172 -2.80 18.27 12.40
C THR A 172 -4.13 17.60 12.73
N ILE A 173 -4.32 17.16 13.98
CA ILE A 173 -5.59 16.61 14.45
C ILE A 173 -6.72 17.66 14.41
N GLN A 174 -6.43 18.91 14.78
CA GLN A 174 -7.41 20.00 14.69
C GLN A 174 -7.82 20.30 13.24
N GLU A 175 -6.87 20.29 12.29
CA GLU A 175 -7.14 20.44 10.86
C GLU A 175 -8.02 19.30 10.34
N LEU A 176 -7.73 18.05 10.72
CA LEU A 176 -8.55 16.89 10.39
C LEU A 176 -9.97 17.03 10.92
N ASN A 177 -10.12 17.40 12.19
CA ASN A 177 -11.42 17.60 12.84
C ASN A 177 -12.24 18.70 12.15
N LYS A 178 -11.59 19.79 11.72
CA LYS A 178 -12.23 20.88 11.00
C LYS A 178 -12.77 20.41 9.65
N ILE A 179 -11.95 19.68 8.88
CA ILE A 179 -12.33 19.20 7.54
C ILE A 179 -13.44 18.16 7.60
N TYR A 180 -13.37 17.23 8.57
CA TYR A 180 -14.44 16.26 8.80
C TYR A 180 -15.77 16.93 9.15
N ARG A 181 -15.75 17.95 10.02
CA ARG A 181 -16.97 18.69 10.39
C ARG A 181 -17.53 19.54 9.26
N SER A 182 -16.68 20.05 8.37
CA SER A 182 -17.11 20.91 7.27
C SER A 182 -17.76 20.17 6.11
N ASN A 183 -17.59 18.84 6.00
CA ASN A 183 -18.15 18.05 4.92
C ASN A 183 -19.11 16.95 5.43
N PRO A 184 -20.43 17.10 5.22
CA PRO A 184 -21.42 16.08 5.59
C PRO A 184 -21.19 14.72 4.91
N ASP A 185 -20.64 14.68 3.69
CA ASP A 185 -20.36 13.42 2.99
C ASP A 185 -19.24 12.64 3.69
N MET A 186 -18.27 13.33 4.31
CA MET A 186 -17.28 12.65 5.14
C MET A 186 -17.91 11.96 6.35
N GLN A 187 -18.86 12.61 7.01
CA GLN A 187 -19.59 12.05 8.16
C GLN A 187 -20.53 10.92 7.77
N ALA A 188 -21.05 10.97 6.55
CA ALA A 188 -21.92 9.95 5.99
C ALA A 188 -21.14 8.69 5.60
N TYR A 189 -19.97 8.83 4.99
CA TYR A 189 -19.36 7.77 4.21
C TYR A 189 -17.90 7.42 4.52
N VAL A 190 -17.16 8.23 5.29
CA VAL A 190 -15.75 7.99 5.60
C VAL A 190 -15.55 7.44 7.01
N ASP A 191 -15.04 6.21 7.11
CA ASP A 191 -14.42 5.68 8.31
C ASP A 191 -12.94 6.11 8.35
N ILE A 192 -12.54 6.83 9.40
CA ILE A 192 -11.17 7.31 9.61
C ILE A 192 -10.49 6.46 10.67
N HIS A 193 -9.37 5.84 10.31
CA HIS A 193 -8.51 5.08 11.21
C HIS A 193 -7.23 5.90 11.44
N LEU A 194 -7.08 6.42 12.66
CA LEU A 194 -6.00 7.34 12.99
C LEU A 194 -4.77 6.56 13.47
N ILE A 195 -3.61 6.88 12.91
CA ILE A 195 -2.32 6.27 13.22
C ILE A 195 -1.40 7.39 13.69
N ILE A 196 -0.99 7.33 14.96
CA ILE A 196 -0.05 8.29 15.54
C ILE A 196 1.24 7.56 15.89
N ASP A 197 2.28 7.76 15.09
CA ASP A 197 3.55 7.09 15.29
C ASP A 197 4.74 8.00 14.95
N LYS A 198 5.96 7.55 15.27
CA LYS A 198 7.21 8.21 14.89
C LYS A 198 7.78 7.71 13.57
N TYR A 199 7.15 6.71 12.98
CA TYR A 199 7.65 5.93 11.84
C TYR A 199 6.86 6.30 10.59
N ASP A 200 7.39 7.23 9.81
CA ASP A 200 6.76 7.66 8.56
C ASP A 200 6.85 6.58 7.46
N ARG A 201 5.94 6.65 6.49
CA ARG A 201 5.93 5.84 5.24
C ARG A 201 5.82 4.33 5.44
N GLN A 202 5.11 3.87 6.46
CA GLN A 202 4.72 2.46 6.63
C GLN A 202 3.52 2.10 5.73
N PHE A 203 3.61 2.36 4.42
CA PHE A 203 2.46 2.35 3.50
C PHE A 203 1.69 1.03 3.48
N ASN A 204 2.36 -0.12 3.55
CA ASN A 204 1.68 -1.42 3.57
C ASN A 204 0.94 -1.69 4.88
N MET A 205 1.48 -1.25 6.03
CA MET A 205 0.73 -1.26 7.30
C MET A 205 -0.53 -0.42 7.19
N TRP A 206 -0.43 0.78 6.61
CA TRP A 206 -1.59 1.67 6.44
C TRP A 206 -2.64 1.06 5.49
N ARG A 207 -2.20 0.34 4.42
CA ARG A 207 -3.10 -0.41 3.52
C ARG A 207 -3.80 -1.53 4.27
N ASN A 208 -3.07 -2.27 5.10
CA ASN A 208 -3.64 -3.33 5.93
C ASN A 208 -4.65 -2.77 6.93
N ILE A 209 -4.39 -1.63 7.56
CA ILE A 209 -5.33 -0.95 8.47
C ILE A 209 -6.62 -0.55 7.73
N ALA A 210 -6.49 0.13 6.59
CA ALA A 210 -7.65 0.51 5.77
C ALA A 210 -8.44 -0.74 5.33
N LYS A 211 -7.75 -1.76 4.79
CA LYS A 211 -8.38 -3.04 4.40
C LYS A 211 -9.06 -3.72 5.58
N LEU A 212 -8.42 -3.83 6.74
CA LEU A 212 -8.90 -4.55 7.92
C LEU A 212 -10.21 -3.97 8.43
N PHE A 213 -10.32 -2.66 8.50
CA PHE A 213 -11.48 -1.98 9.06
C PHE A 213 -12.53 -1.55 8.03
N THR A 214 -12.39 -1.97 6.76
CA THR A 214 -13.52 -1.91 5.81
C THR A 214 -14.74 -2.67 6.36
N ARG A 215 -15.93 -2.10 6.18
CA ARG A 215 -17.21 -2.70 6.61
C ARG A 215 -17.92 -3.50 5.51
N THR A 216 -17.46 -3.38 4.28
CA THR A 216 -18.00 -4.10 3.12
C THR A 216 -17.17 -5.33 2.78
N GLU A 217 -17.75 -6.22 1.97
CA GLU A 217 -17.07 -7.41 1.46
C GLU A 217 -16.09 -7.09 0.33
N TYR A 218 -16.33 -6.01 -0.41
CA TYR A 218 -15.53 -5.61 -1.57
C TYR A 218 -14.85 -4.28 -1.32
N LEU A 219 -13.62 -4.13 -1.80
CA LEU A 219 -12.87 -2.89 -1.68
C LEU A 219 -12.06 -2.59 -2.93
N MET A 220 -11.75 -1.31 -3.11
CA MET A 220 -10.77 -0.81 -4.07
C MET A 220 -9.57 -0.26 -3.30
N MET A 221 -8.36 -0.76 -3.60
CA MET A 221 -7.14 -0.13 -3.09
C MET A 221 -6.84 1.09 -3.95
N LEU A 222 -7.13 2.29 -3.44
CA LEU A 222 -7.06 3.55 -4.19
C LEU A 222 -6.07 4.52 -3.54
N ASP A 223 -5.23 5.16 -4.35
CA ASP A 223 -4.44 6.30 -3.87
C ASP A 223 -5.31 7.56 -3.87
N VAL A 224 -5.25 8.35 -2.81
CA VAL A 224 -6.18 9.49 -2.57
C VAL A 224 -6.18 10.52 -3.70
N ASP A 225 -5.10 10.61 -4.48
CA ASP A 225 -4.91 11.59 -5.54
C ASP A 225 -5.62 11.23 -6.87
N PHE A 226 -6.27 10.08 -6.94
CA PHE A 226 -7.06 9.70 -8.11
C PHE A 226 -8.49 10.24 -8.04
N HIS A 227 -8.94 10.76 -9.18
CA HIS A 227 -10.31 11.14 -9.40
C HIS A 227 -11.08 9.97 -10.02
N LEU A 228 -12.22 9.63 -9.41
CA LEU A 228 -13.19 8.70 -9.98
C LEU A 228 -13.98 9.40 -11.08
N CYS A 229 -13.72 9.02 -12.33
CA CYS A 229 -14.35 9.64 -13.50
C CYS A 229 -15.68 8.97 -13.88
N THR A 230 -15.86 7.71 -13.46
CA THR A 230 -17.04 6.89 -13.71
C THR A 230 -17.53 6.23 -12.42
N ASP A 231 -18.73 5.64 -12.46
CA ASP A 231 -19.31 4.91 -11.33
C ASP A 231 -19.17 3.40 -11.53
N PHE A 232 -17.98 2.86 -11.23
CA PHE A 232 -17.68 1.43 -11.37
C PHE A 232 -18.61 0.54 -10.53
N ARG A 233 -19.21 1.08 -9.45
CA ARG A 233 -20.18 0.31 -8.65
C ARG A 233 -21.42 0.03 -9.48
N LYS A 234 -21.90 1.03 -10.22
CA LYS A 234 -23.01 0.87 -11.15
C LYS A 234 -22.64 -0.13 -12.25
N SER A 235 -21.46 0.00 -12.86
CA SER A 235 -21.00 -0.91 -13.91
C SER A 235 -20.96 -2.38 -13.45
N ILE A 236 -20.44 -2.64 -12.25
CA ILE A 236 -20.32 -3.99 -11.70
C ILE A 236 -21.69 -4.54 -11.27
N TRP A 237 -22.48 -3.79 -10.49
CA TRP A 237 -23.71 -4.32 -9.90
C TRP A 237 -24.91 -4.37 -10.85
N GLN A 238 -24.91 -3.58 -11.93
CA GLN A 238 -25.94 -3.68 -12.96
C GLN A 238 -25.66 -4.77 -13.99
N ASN A 239 -24.44 -5.31 -14.03
CA ASN A 239 -24.08 -6.45 -14.87
C ASN A 239 -24.00 -7.73 -14.03
N ALA A 240 -24.95 -8.66 -14.24
CA ALA A 240 -25.04 -9.89 -13.46
C ALA A 240 -23.79 -10.78 -13.57
N GLU A 241 -23.12 -10.78 -14.73
CA GLU A 241 -21.88 -11.52 -14.93
C GLU A 241 -20.75 -10.94 -14.09
N LEU A 242 -20.53 -9.62 -14.16
CA LEU A 242 -19.49 -8.95 -13.37
C LEU A 242 -19.71 -9.09 -11.87
N ALA A 243 -20.95 -8.94 -11.42
CA ALA A 243 -21.33 -9.18 -10.03
C ALA A 243 -21.01 -10.60 -9.58
N THR A 244 -21.28 -11.60 -10.43
CA THR A 244 -20.99 -13.03 -10.15
C THR A 244 -19.50 -13.29 -10.08
N MET A 245 -18.73 -12.73 -11.02
CA MET A 245 -17.26 -12.82 -11.03
C MET A 245 -16.67 -12.24 -9.74
N LEU A 246 -17.09 -11.04 -9.32
CA LEU A 246 -16.57 -10.42 -8.10
C LEU A 246 -16.99 -11.19 -6.83
N ARG A 247 -18.25 -11.64 -6.76
CA ARG A 247 -18.77 -12.43 -5.62
C ARG A 247 -18.01 -13.75 -5.42
N SER A 248 -17.51 -14.35 -6.51
CA SER A 248 -16.72 -15.59 -6.46
C SER A 248 -15.45 -15.46 -5.60
N GLY A 249 -14.92 -14.25 -5.44
CA GLY A 249 -13.65 -13.99 -4.76
C GLY A 249 -12.40 -14.43 -5.55
N LYS A 250 -12.58 -14.95 -6.77
CA LYS A 250 -11.49 -15.39 -7.67
C LYS A 250 -11.12 -14.33 -8.70
N VAL A 251 -11.87 -13.23 -8.78
CA VAL A 251 -11.64 -12.14 -9.74
C VAL A 251 -11.42 -10.83 -9.00
N ALA A 252 -10.46 -10.06 -9.47
CA ALA A 252 -10.27 -8.65 -9.15
C ALA A 252 -10.42 -7.81 -10.43
N PHE A 253 -11.25 -6.78 -10.36
CA PHE A 253 -11.46 -5.88 -11.48
C PHE A 253 -10.43 -4.74 -11.48
N VAL A 254 -9.62 -4.66 -12.51
CA VAL A 254 -8.72 -3.55 -12.79
C VAL A 254 -9.52 -2.38 -13.37
N VAL A 255 -9.37 -1.22 -12.77
CA VAL A 255 -9.82 0.07 -13.31
C VAL A 255 -8.60 0.79 -13.91
N PRO A 256 -8.53 0.96 -15.25
CA PRO A 256 -7.43 1.66 -15.91
C PRO A 256 -7.24 3.08 -15.39
N ALA A 257 -5.98 3.51 -15.37
CA ALA A 257 -5.57 4.78 -14.82
C ALA A 257 -4.87 5.63 -15.89
N PHE A 258 -5.16 6.92 -15.88
CA PHE A 258 -4.63 7.89 -16.85
C PHE A 258 -4.06 9.11 -16.14
N GLU A 259 -3.23 9.87 -16.84
CA GLU A 259 -2.76 11.18 -16.41
C GLU A 259 -2.66 12.15 -17.58
N TYR A 260 -2.73 13.44 -17.26
CA TYR A 260 -2.49 14.49 -18.23
C TYR A 260 -1.01 14.66 -18.51
N LEU A 261 -0.66 14.81 -19.78
CA LEU A 261 0.70 15.06 -20.22
C LEU A 261 1.19 16.46 -19.79
N ASP A 262 0.32 17.47 -19.86
CA ASP A 262 0.55 18.77 -19.20
C ASP A 262 -0.11 18.77 -17.81
N GLN A 263 0.71 18.96 -16.77
CA GLN A 263 0.23 19.03 -15.39
C GLN A 263 -0.84 20.10 -15.17
N LYS A 264 -0.86 21.18 -15.95
CA LYS A 264 -1.85 22.26 -15.81
C LYS A 264 -3.26 21.76 -16.13
N ASP A 265 -3.39 20.91 -17.14
CA ASP A 265 -4.67 20.34 -17.57
C ASP A 265 -5.21 19.36 -16.53
N GLY A 266 -4.31 18.69 -15.80
CA GLY A 266 -4.67 17.76 -14.73
C GLY A 266 -4.96 18.38 -13.36
N LEU A 267 -4.94 19.73 -13.21
CA LEU A 267 -5.21 20.38 -11.93
C LEU A 267 -6.69 20.42 -11.56
N ASP A 268 -7.57 20.74 -12.52
CA ASP A 268 -9.01 20.90 -12.27
C ASP A 268 -9.79 19.65 -12.67
N TRP A 269 -10.07 18.82 -11.67
CA TRP A 269 -10.87 17.60 -11.78
C TRP A 269 -12.25 17.81 -12.41
N ARG A 270 -12.81 19.03 -12.39
CA ARG A 270 -14.13 19.32 -12.98
C ARG A 270 -14.12 19.24 -14.51
N THR A 271 -12.95 19.33 -15.11
CA THR A 271 -12.76 19.26 -16.57
C THR A 271 -12.52 17.84 -17.05
N PHE A 272 -12.42 16.87 -16.14
CA PHE A 272 -12.06 15.51 -16.48
C PHE A 272 -13.19 14.83 -17.28
N PRO A 273 -12.84 13.98 -18.27
CA PRO A 273 -13.83 13.22 -19.01
C PRO A 273 -14.62 12.32 -18.06
N THR A 274 -15.92 12.18 -18.32
CA THR A 274 -16.83 11.34 -17.51
C THR A 274 -17.30 10.09 -18.26
N LYS A 275 -16.84 9.94 -19.50
CA LYS A 275 -17.14 8.82 -20.40
C LYS A 275 -15.88 8.41 -21.14
N LYS A 276 -15.78 7.13 -21.47
CA LYS A 276 -14.67 6.56 -22.22
C LYS A 276 -14.43 7.26 -23.56
N SER A 277 -15.48 7.54 -24.32
CA SER A 277 -15.35 8.24 -25.61
C SER A 277 -14.66 9.59 -25.48
N GLN A 278 -15.04 10.39 -24.48
CA GLN A 278 -14.40 11.68 -24.19
C GLN A 278 -12.93 11.50 -23.80
N LEU A 279 -12.60 10.45 -23.04
CA LEU A 279 -11.21 10.16 -22.69
C LEU A 279 -10.40 9.74 -23.92
N VAL A 280 -10.94 8.87 -24.76
CA VAL A 280 -10.28 8.44 -26.02
C VAL A 280 -10.04 9.63 -26.94
N ASP A 281 -10.99 10.58 -27.03
CA ASP A 281 -10.79 11.82 -27.76
C ASP A 281 -9.60 12.63 -27.21
N GLN A 282 -9.44 12.70 -25.88
CA GLN A 282 -8.31 13.40 -25.24
C GLN A 282 -6.99 12.67 -25.45
N VAL A 283 -6.99 11.33 -25.51
CA VAL A 283 -5.81 10.52 -25.87
C VAL A 283 -5.41 10.77 -27.32
N ASN A 284 -6.36 10.75 -28.25
CA ASN A 284 -6.13 11.03 -29.68
C ASN A 284 -5.59 12.44 -29.90
N ASN A 285 -5.99 13.40 -29.07
CA ASN A 285 -5.50 14.78 -29.08
C ASN A 285 -4.19 14.99 -28.28
N MET A 286 -3.52 13.92 -27.85
CA MET A 286 -2.27 13.96 -27.08
C MET A 286 -2.37 14.83 -25.80
N LYS A 287 -3.50 14.73 -25.08
CA LYS A 287 -3.69 15.40 -23.79
C LYS A 287 -3.60 14.44 -22.61
N LEU A 288 -4.17 13.25 -22.77
CA LEU A 288 -4.12 12.16 -21.79
C LEU A 288 -3.26 11.01 -22.32
N ASP A 289 -2.62 10.30 -21.41
CA ASP A 289 -1.98 9.01 -21.66
C ASP A 289 -2.21 8.09 -20.45
N SER A 290 -1.94 6.80 -20.65
CA SER A 290 -1.86 5.82 -19.58
C SER A 290 -0.97 6.31 -18.44
N PHE A 291 -1.41 6.04 -17.20
CA PHE A 291 -0.69 6.50 -16.01
C PHE A 291 0.73 5.92 -15.97
N HIS A 292 1.73 6.81 -15.84
CA HIS A 292 3.14 6.46 -15.95
C HIS A 292 3.50 5.75 -17.25
N SER A 293 3.01 6.23 -18.41
CA SER A 293 3.22 5.57 -19.72
C SER A 293 4.68 5.29 -20.08
N THR A 294 5.62 6.12 -19.60
CA THR A 294 7.08 5.89 -19.76
C THR A 294 7.61 4.68 -18.99
N TRP A 295 6.88 4.17 -18.00
CA TRP A 295 7.20 2.98 -17.22
C TRP A 295 6.20 1.85 -17.52
N VAL A 296 6.36 1.25 -18.71
CA VAL A 296 5.47 0.19 -19.22
C VAL A 296 5.30 -0.98 -18.24
N SER A 297 6.33 -1.36 -17.48
CA SER A 297 6.23 -2.45 -16.51
C SER A 297 5.21 -2.18 -15.38
N GLY A 298 4.87 -0.92 -15.13
CA GLY A 298 3.94 -0.52 -14.08
C GLY A 298 2.47 -0.69 -14.42
N HIS A 299 2.10 -0.44 -15.67
CA HIS A 299 0.69 -0.41 -16.09
C HIS A 299 0.42 -1.08 -17.45
N GLY A 300 1.45 -1.47 -18.20
CA GLY A 300 1.33 -2.02 -19.55
C GLY A 300 0.51 -3.30 -19.64
N ALA A 301 0.50 -4.13 -18.58
CA ALA A 301 -0.32 -5.33 -18.51
C ALA A 301 -1.84 -5.07 -18.58
N THR A 302 -2.28 -3.81 -18.39
CA THR A 302 -3.67 -3.39 -18.65
C THR A 302 -4.04 -3.49 -20.15
N ASN A 303 -3.07 -3.45 -21.06
CA ASN A 303 -3.28 -3.42 -22.52
C ASN A 303 -4.19 -2.27 -22.97
N TYR A 304 -3.71 -1.03 -22.83
CA TYR A 304 -4.46 0.18 -23.16
C TYR A 304 -4.90 0.25 -24.63
N SER A 305 -4.09 -0.24 -25.57
CA SER A 305 -4.45 -0.28 -27.00
C SER A 305 -5.70 -1.12 -27.24
N HIS A 306 -5.84 -2.26 -26.56
CA HIS A 306 -7.08 -3.04 -26.58
C HIS A 306 -8.20 -2.32 -25.83
N TRP A 307 -7.90 -1.75 -24.66
CA TRP A 307 -8.88 -1.03 -23.84
C TRP A 307 -9.60 0.08 -24.61
N TYR A 308 -8.90 0.87 -25.43
CA TYR A 308 -9.50 1.99 -26.18
C TYR A 308 -10.62 1.56 -27.13
N THR A 309 -10.61 0.31 -27.60
CA THR A 309 -11.50 -0.18 -28.67
C THR A 309 -12.53 -1.20 -28.20
N THR A 310 -12.28 -1.90 -27.10
CA THR A 310 -13.17 -2.96 -26.60
C THR A 310 -14.29 -2.44 -25.70
N ASP A 311 -15.51 -2.96 -25.83
CA ASP A 311 -16.60 -2.71 -24.89
C ASP A 311 -16.82 -3.87 -23.91
N GLN A 312 -15.96 -4.89 -23.97
CA GLN A 312 -16.05 -6.11 -23.18
C GLN A 312 -14.95 -6.18 -22.12
N THR A 313 -15.27 -6.72 -20.95
CA THR A 313 -14.24 -7.06 -19.94
C THR A 313 -13.31 -8.14 -20.48
N TYR A 314 -12.02 -8.01 -20.18
CA TYR A 314 -11.00 -8.96 -20.65
C TYR A 314 -9.98 -9.28 -19.55
N PRO A 315 -9.38 -10.49 -19.56
CA PRO A 315 -8.38 -10.87 -18.58
C PRO A 315 -7.03 -10.21 -18.85
N VAL A 316 -6.28 -9.94 -17.80
CA VAL A 316 -4.85 -9.61 -17.89
C VAL A 316 -4.08 -10.90 -18.18
N THR A 317 -3.52 -11.02 -19.38
CA THR A 317 -2.81 -12.23 -19.82
C THR A 317 -1.29 -12.15 -19.64
N GLN A 318 -0.73 -10.95 -19.67
CA GLN A 318 0.71 -10.68 -19.57
C GLN A 318 1.03 -9.98 -18.25
N TYR A 319 0.76 -10.66 -17.14
CA TYR A 319 1.06 -10.10 -15.82
C TYR A 319 2.57 -9.90 -15.62
N GLU A 320 2.97 -8.68 -15.29
CA GLU A 320 4.35 -8.32 -14.96
C GLU A 320 4.46 -8.12 -13.45
N TYR A 321 5.56 -8.53 -12.82
CA TYR A 321 5.71 -8.38 -11.36
C TYR A 321 5.73 -6.92 -10.89
N SER A 322 6.08 -5.99 -11.77
CA SER A 322 6.02 -4.55 -11.48
C SER A 322 4.63 -3.93 -11.67
N TYR A 323 3.63 -4.71 -12.06
CA TYR A 323 2.29 -4.22 -12.37
C TYR A 323 1.59 -3.68 -11.11
N GLU A 324 1.20 -2.41 -11.15
CA GLU A 324 0.59 -1.66 -10.05
C GLU A 324 -0.83 -1.11 -10.36
N PRO A 325 -1.77 -1.95 -10.86
CA PRO A 325 -3.12 -1.50 -11.18
C PRO A 325 -3.91 -1.03 -9.96
N TYR A 326 -5.04 -0.38 -10.22
CA TYR A 326 -6.06 -0.13 -9.21
C TYR A 326 -7.15 -1.18 -9.34
N ILE A 327 -7.27 -2.03 -8.32
CA ILE A 327 -8.16 -3.20 -8.37
C ILE A 327 -9.31 -3.10 -7.38
N ILE A 328 -10.48 -3.60 -7.78
CA ILE A 328 -11.65 -3.87 -6.96
C ILE A 328 -11.71 -5.37 -6.70
N TYR A 329 -11.74 -5.79 -5.44
CA TYR A 329 -11.61 -7.20 -5.09
C TYR A 329 -12.33 -7.53 -3.78
N LYS A 330 -12.55 -8.83 -3.55
CA LYS A 330 -13.13 -9.34 -2.31
C LYS A 330 -12.11 -9.28 -1.17
N LYS A 331 -12.53 -8.74 -0.03
CA LYS A 331 -11.70 -8.59 1.17
C LYS A 331 -11.28 -9.95 1.75
N GLU A 332 -12.25 -10.83 1.96
CA GLU A 332 -12.03 -12.13 2.57
C GLU A 332 -11.35 -13.08 1.60
N GLY A 333 -10.41 -13.88 2.10
CA GLY A 333 -9.64 -14.83 1.27
C GLY A 333 -8.49 -14.20 0.48
N THR A 334 -8.30 -12.87 0.49
CA THR A 334 -7.16 -12.22 -0.16
C THR A 334 -6.03 -11.89 0.81
N PRO A 335 -4.76 -12.04 0.40
CA PRO A 335 -3.60 -11.80 1.26
C PRO A 335 -3.48 -10.34 1.73
N TRP A 336 -2.73 -10.14 2.80
CA TRP A 336 -2.37 -8.84 3.34
C TRP A 336 -1.09 -8.32 2.67
N CYS A 337 -0.91 -7.00 2.63
CA CYS A 337 0.31 -6.42 2.10
C CYS A 337 1.46 -6.67 3.08
N ASP A 338 2.64 -7.05 2.58
CA ASP A 338 3.81 -7.30 3.43
C ASP A 338 4.33 -5.99 4.04
N GLU A 339 4.33 -5.90 5.36
CA GLU A 339 4.63 -4.68 6.12
C GLU A 339 6.13 -4.36 6.18
N ARG A 340 7.01 -5.28 5.73
CA ARG A 340 8.46 -5.04 5.64
C ARG A 340 8.81 -3.96 4.61
N PHE A 341 7.91 -3.68 3.66
CA PHE A 341 8.08 -2.63 2.67
C PHE A 341 7.80 -1.25 3.28
N ILE A 342 8.87 -0.58 3.71
CA ILE A 342 8.84 0.78 4.25
C ILE A 342 9.35 1.77 3.20
N GLY A 343 8.72 2.93 3.09
CA GLY A 343 9.12 3.94 2.12
C GLY A 343 8.69 3.65 0.68
N TYR A 344 9.26 4.38 -0.27
CA TYR A 344 8.88 4.33 -1.67
C TYR A 344 9.46 3.15 -2.44
N GLY A 345 8.71 2.67 -3.45
CA GLY A 345 9.11 1.66 -4.41
C GLY A 345 8.64 0.25 -4.03
N ALA A 346 8.16 -0.50 -5.02
CA ALA A 346 7.75 -1.91 -4.96
C ALA A 346 6.71 -2.31 -3.88
N ASN A 347 6.27 -1.40 -3.00
CA ASN A 347 5.37 -1.72 -1.90
C ASN A 347 3.97 -2.16 -2.38
N LYS A 348 3.37 -1.44 -3.34
CA LYS A 348 2.06 -1.76 -3.92
C LYS A 348 2.18 -2.97 -4.87
N ALA A 349 3.21 -2.99 -5.72
CA ALA A 349 3.52 -4.12 -6.59
C ALA A 349 3.64 -5.44 -5.80
N ALA A 350 4.34 -5.44 -4.66
CA ALA A 350 4.45 -6.62 -3.80
C ALA A 350 3.09 -7.10 -3.27
N CYS A 351 2.23 -6.17 -2.84
CA CYS A 351 0.89 -6.52 -2.37
C CYS A 351 0.02 -7.12 -3.50
N LEU A 352 0.03 -6.49 -4.67
CA LEU A 352 -0.76 -6.94 -5.83
C LEU A 352 -0.23 -8.25 -6.41
N TYR A 353 1.09 -8.44 -6.41
CA TYR A 353 1.73 -9.67 -6.81
C TYR A 353 1.25 -10.85 -5.95
N GLU A 354 1.22 -10.68 -4.63
CA GLU A 354 0.74 -11.74 -3.75
C GLU A 354 -0.75 -12.05 -3.97
N ILE A 355 -1.59 -11.02 -4.16
CA ILE A 355 -3.01 -11.22 -4.48
C ILE A 355 -3.15 -12.04 -5.77
N TYR A 356 -2.44 -11.69 -6.83
CA TYR A 356 -2.50 -12.38 -8.11
C TYR A 356 -2.11 -13.86 -7.97
N ILE A 357 -0.97 -14.15 -7.33
CA ILE A 357 -0.50 -15.53 -7.17
C ILE A 357 -1.25 -16.34 -6.11
N SER A 358 -2.14 -15.71 -5.34
CA SER A 358 -3.09 -16.42 -4.47
C SER A 358 -4.26 -17.07 -5.22
N GLY A 359 -4.31 -16.90 -6.55
CA GLY A 359 -5.34 -17.47 -7.43
C GLY A 359 -6.47 -16.48 -7.72
N VAL A 360 -6.20 -15.18 -7.61
CA VAL A 360 -7.14 -14.12 -8.01
C VAL A 360 -6.75 -13.62 -9.39
N ASP A 361 -7.63 -13.80 -10.36
CA ASP A 361 -7.47 -13.35 -11.75
C ASP A 361 -7.78 -11.87 -11.88
N PHE A 362 -6.98 -11.15 -12.66
CA PHE A 362 -7.19 -9.73 -12.90
C PHE A 362 -7.92 -9.54 -14.22
N TRP A 363 -9.04 -8.81 -14.18
CA TRP A 363 -9.89 -8.52 -15.33
C TRP A 363 -10.09 -7.02 -15.49
N VAL A 364 -9.92 -6.49 -16.69
CA VAL A 364 -10.02 -5.04 -16.93
C VAL A 364 -11.46 -4.65 -17.21
N LEU A 365 -11.96 -3.62 -16.51
CA LEU A 365 -13.26 -3.02 -16.82
C LEU A 365 -13.17 -2.17 -18.11
N PRO A 366 -14.06 -2.38 -19.08
CA PRO A 366 -13.92 -1.78 -20.41
C PRO A 366 -14.29 -0.30 -20.45
N ASN A 367 -15.10 0.19 -19.50
CA ASN A 367 -15.73 1.51 -19.55
C ASN A 367 -15.42 2.40 -18.35
N ASP A 368 -14.84 1.84 -17.29
CA ASP A 368 -14.48 2.57 -16.08
C ASP A 368 -13.01 2.97 -16.09
N PHE A 369 -12.71 4.16 -15.59
CA PHE A 369 -11.34 4.66 -15.55
C PHE A 369 -11.14 5.69 -14.44
N LEU A 370 -9.87 5.89 -14.09
CA LEU A 370 -9.40 6.87 -13.12
C LEU A 370 -8.46 7.85 -13.78
N ILE A 371 -8.41 9.08 -13.26
CA ILE A 371 -7.38 10.04 -13.63
C ILE A 371 -6.61 10.46 -12.39
N HIS A 372 -5.29 10.34 -12.43
CA HIS A 372 -4.41 10.91 -11.42
C HIS A 372 -4.48 12.43 -11.51
N GLN A 373 -5.00 13.09 -10.47
CA GLN A 373 -5.07 14.54 -10.44
C GLN A 373 -3.68 15.11 -10.22
N SER A 374 -3.23 16.00 -11.11
CA SER A 374 -1.93 16.63 -10.99
C SER A 374 -1.81 17.41 -9.69
N HIS A 375 -0.66 17.27 -9.03
CA HIS A 375 -0.34 17.98 -7.81
C HIS A 375 1.17 18.11 -7.66
N LYS A 376 1.60 19.03 -6.78
CA LYS A 376 3.03 19.20 -6.49
C LYS A 376 3.51 18.05 -5.60
N TYR A 377 4.49 17.29 -6.08
CA TYR A 377 5.22 16.36 -5.24
C TYR A 377 6.19 17.13 -4.34
N ALA A 378 6.29 16.71 -3.08
CA ALA A 378 7.42 17.12 -2.26
C ALA A 378 8.70 16.47 -2.82
N ASN A 379 9.69 17.31 -3.14
CA ASN A 379 11.02 16.90 -3.59
C ASN A 379 11.78 16.30 -2.42
N HIS A 380 11.66 14.99 -2.23
CA HIS A 380 12.50 14.22 -1.34
C HIS A 380 13.27 13.20 -2.17
N ASP A 381 14.55 13.00 -1.84
CA ASP A 381 15.33 11.91 -2.41
C ASP A 381 14.76 10.58 -1.90
N ARG A 382 14.15 9.82 -2.81
CA ARG A 382 13.52 8.52 -2.57
C ARG A 382 14.42 7.36 -2.99
N THR A 383 15.64 7.65 -3.44
CA THR A 383 16.51 6.69 -4.12
C THR A 383 16.88 5.53 -3.19
N ARG A 384 17.30 5.83 -1.96
CA ARG A 384 17.71 4.80 -0.99
C ARG A 384 16.58 3.83 -0.65
N GLU A 385 15.36 4.36 -0.44
CA GLU A 385 14.17 3.55 -0.17
C GLU A 385 13.84 2.65 -1.36
N ARG A 386 13.91 3.18 -2.58
CA ARG A 386 13.67 2.40 -3.81
C ARG A 386 14.72 1.30 -4.02
N VAL A 387 16.00 1.58 -3.75
CA VAL A 387 17.07 0.57 -3.85
C VAL A 387 16.82 -0.56 -2.86
N HIS A 388 16.56 -0.22 -1.59
CA HIS A 388 16.28 -1.22 -0.56
C HIS A 388 15.04 -2.07 -0.91
N ASN A 389 13.93 -1.41 -1.28
CA ASN A 389 12.69 -2.11 -1.62
C ASN A 389 12.82 -2.95 -2.89
N LYS A 390 13.71 -2.60 -3.84
CA LYS A 390 14.01 -3.44 -5.01
C LYS A 390 14.65 -4.76 -4.60
N GLU A 391 15.62 -4.73 -3.69
CA GLU A 391 16.27 -5.94 -3.16
C GLU A 391 15.30 -6.78 -2.34
N LEU A 392 14.56 -6.15 -1.44
CA LEU A 392 13.50 -6.81 -0.66
C LEU A 392 12.48 -7.47 -1.59
N TYR A 393 12.05 -6.79 -2.65
CA TYR A 393 11.07 -7.33 -3.57
C TYR A 393 11.56 -8.56 -4.34
N ALA A 394 12.83 -8.57 -4.74
CA ALA A 394 13.42 -9.73 -5.39
C ALA A 394 13.42 -10.98 -4.48
N ASN A 395 13.64 -10.80 -3.18
CA ASN A 395 13.57 -11.88 -2.19
C ASN A 395 12.12 -12.28 -1.90
N PHE A 396 11.24 -11.30 -1.69
CA PHE A 396 9.81 -11.50 -1.47
C PHE A 396 9.18 -12.38 -2.56
N ARG A 397 9.42 -12.09 -3.84
CA ARG A 397 8.87 -12.92 -4.93
C ARG A 397 9.27 -14.38 -4.81
N LYS A 398 10.53 -14.66 -4.42
CA LYS A 398 11.02 -16.04 -4.20
C LYS A 398 10.33 -16.70 -3.00
N GLU A 399 10.22 -15.98 -1.89
CA GLU A 399 9.57 -16.44 -0.67
C GLU A 399 8.10 -16.81 -0.92
N VAL A 400 7.37 -15.92 -1.60
CA VAL A 400 5.93 -16.08 -1.84
C VAL A 400 5.67 -17.18 -2.87
N CYS A 401 6.45 -17.26 -3.97
CA CYS A 401 6.35 -18.39 -4.91
C CYS A 401 6.54 -19.73 -4.20
N LEU A 402 7.55 -19.84 -3.32
CA LEU A 402 7.78 -21.06 -2.55
C LEU A 402 6.60 -21.36 -1.61
N ARG A 403 6.13 -20.37 -0.85
CA ARG A 403 5.02 -20.52 0.09
C ARG A 403 3.74 -21.00 -0.61
N TYR A 404 3.32 -20.33 -1.68
CA TYR A 404 2.10 -20.69 -2.40
C TYR A 404 2.23 -22.01 -3.14
N SER A 405 3.41 -22.35 -3.68
CA SER A 405 3.61 -23.65 -4.32
C SER A 405 3.35 -24.82 -3.36
N ARG A 406 3.88 -24.74 -2.14
CA ARG A 406 3.64 -25.74 -1.10
C ARG A 406 2.19 -25.74 -0.65
N LYS A 407 1.58 -24.56 -0.51
CA LYS A 407 0.15 -24.42 -0.17
C LYS A 407 -0.73 -25.18 -1.17
N TYR A 408 -0.58 -24.90 -2.47
CA TYR A 408 -1.37 -25.54 -3.52
C TYR A 408 -1.18 -27.07 -3.58
N VAL A 409 0.02 -27.57 -3.30
CA VAL A 409 0.27 -29.02 -3.23
C VAL A 409 -0.43 -29.64 -2.01
N ILE A 410 -0.28 -29.04 -0.83
CA ILE A 410 -0.89 -29.54 0.41
C ILE A 410 -2.41 -29.50 0.34
N GLU A 411 -2.98 -28.47 -0.29
CA GLU A 411 -4.42 -28.29 -0.45
C GLU A 411 -4.99 -29.07 -1.65
N ASN A 412 -4.17 -29.84 -2.38
CA ASN A 412 -4.56 -30.58 -3.60
C ASN A 412 -5.15 -29.69 -4.72
N THR A 413 -4.80 -28.41 -4.74
CA THR A 413 -5.27 -27.42 -5.71
C THR A 413 -4.23 -27.08 -6.77
N TRP A 414 -3.07 -27.73 -6.73
CA TRP A 414 -1.98 -27.56 -7.70
C TRP A 414 -2.41 -27.75 -9.16
N TYR A 415 -3.21 -28.77 -9.47
CA TYR A 415 -3.67 -29.08 -10.83
C TYR A 415 -5.01 -28.42 -11.18
N THR A 416 -5.38 -27.37 -10.44
CA THR A 416 -6.61 -26.60 -10.68
C THR A 416 -6.26 -25.19 -11.17
N PRO A 417 -7.22 -24.46 -11.78
CA PRO A 417 -6.98 -23.09 -12.23
C PRO A 417 -6.50 -22.13 -11.12
N ALA A 418 -6.77 -22.44 -9.85
CA ALA A 418 -6.34 -21.62 -8.72
C ALA A 418 -4.81 -21.43 -8.65
N ALA A 419 -4.01 -22.37 -9.18
CA ALA A 419 -2.55 -22.30 -9.17
C ALA A 419 -1.95 -21.70 -10.45
N ASP A 420 -2.77 -21.40 -11.46
CA ASP A 420 -2.28 -21.02 -12.80
C ASP A 420 -1.52 -19.70 -12.77
N ASN A 421 -2.02 -18.70 -12.04
CA ASN A 421 -1.35 -17.40 -11.92
C ASN A 421 0.05 -17.53 -11.32
N MET A 422 0.19 -18.32 -10.25
CA MET A 422 1.48 -18.63 -9.66
C MET A 422 2.38 -19.35 -10.68
N LYS A 423 1.89 -20.39 -11.37
CA LYS A 423 2.69 -21.13 -12.36
C LYS A 423 3.17 -20.25 -13.52
N LYS A 424 2.35 -19.29 -13.97
CA LYS A 424 2.67 -18.34 -15.04
C LYS A 424 3.81 -17.39 -14.66
N VAL A 425 3.84 -16.87 -13.43
CA VAL A 425 4.82 -15.83 -13.04
C VAL A 425 6.01 -16.36 -12.22
N CYS A 426 5.89 -17.53 -11.60
CA CYS A 426 6.96 -18.16 -10.83
C CYS A 426 7.81 -19.09 -11.71
N THR A 427 8.21 -18.67 -12.90
CA THR A 427 8.97 -19.51 -13.85
C THR A 427 10.47 -19.58 -13.54
N ASP A 428 11.04 -18.49 -13.02
CA ASP A 428 12.49 -18.26 -13.01
C ASP A 428 13.21 -18.87 -11.79
N ILE A 429 12.54 -19.71 -11.01
CA ILE A 429 13.07 -20.25 -9.75
C ILE A 429 13.09 -21.79 -9.85
N PRO A 430 14.06 -22.42 -10.53
CA PRO A 430 14.07 -23.86 -10.81
C PRO A 430 13.87 -24.77 -9.59
N LYS A 431 14.26 -24.29 -8.41
CA LYS A 431 14.23 -25.03 -7.14
C LYS A 431 12.83 -25.21 -6.56
N TRP A 432 11.82 -24.40 -6.89
CA TRP A 432 10.53 -24.51 -6.21
C TRP A 432 9.71 -25.73 -6.64
N LYS A 433 9.80 -26.20 -7.90
CA LYS A 433 9.18 -27.49 -8.28
C LYS A 433 9.70 -28.61 -7.37
N TYR A 434 10.99 -28.60 -7.00
CA TYR A 434 11.56 -29.55 -6.04
C TYR A 434 11.11 -29.32 -4.59
N LEU A 435 10.95 -28.07 -4.17
CA LEU A 435 10.58 -27.69 -2.80
C LEU A 435 9.06 -27.67 -2.54
N SER A 436 8.26 -27.77 -3.60
CA SER A 436 6.79 -27.79 -3.55
C SER A 436 6.23 -29.03 -2.84
N GLY A 437 7.02 -30.11 -2.77
CA GLY A 437 6.60 -31.40 -2.21
C GLY A 437 6.05 -32.37 -3.26
N ILE A 438 6.03 -32.02 -4.54
CA ILE A 438 5.57 -32.91 -5.61
C ILE A 438 6.56 -34.07 -5.82
N PRO A 439 6.08 -35.34 -5.84
CA PRO A 439 6.92 -36.50 -6.09
C PRO A 439 7.73 -36.39 -7.38
N LYS A 440 8.96 -36.93 -7.39
CA LYS A 440 9.85 -36.87 -8.56
C LYS A 440 9.20 -37.42 -9.82
N ALA A 441 8.53 -38.57 -9.74
CA ALA A 441 7.85 -39.20 -10.87
C ALA A 441 6.79 -38.28 -11.50
N GLN A 442 5.98 -37.61 -10.66
CA GLN A 442 4.97 -36.67 -11.15
C GLN A 442 5.61 -35.45 -11.82
N ARG A 443 6.72 -34.93 -11.28
CA ARG A 443 7.44 -33.80 -11.90
C ARG A 443 8.02 -34.15 -13.27
N GLU A 444 8.48 -35.39 -13.44
CA GLU A 444 8.96 -35.90 -14.72
C GLU A 444 7.81 -36.05 -15.73
N ALA A 445 6.66 -36.57 -15.28
CA ALA A 445 5.45 -36.63 -16.10
C ALA A 445 4.95 -35.24 -16.53
N ASP A 446 4.87 -34.29 -15.59
CA ASP A 446 4.48 -32.90 -15.88
C ASP A 446 5.41 -32.25 -16.90
N LYS A 447 6.73 -32.51 -16.80
CA LYS A 447 7.72 -31.99 -17.74
C LYS A 447 7.52 -32.56 -19.15
N LEU A 448 7.29 -33.86 -19.28
CA LEU A 448 7.01 -34.51 -20.55
C LEU A 448 5.72 -33.97 -21.19
N ALA A 449 4.68 -33.74 -20.37
CA ALA A 449 3.44 -33.14 -20.84
C ALA A 449 3.62 -31.69 -21.32
N GLU A 450 4.39 -30.87 -20.58
CA GLU A 450 4.75 -29.50 -21.00
C GLU A 450 5.54 -29.49 -22.33
N GLU A 451 6.47 -30.43 -22.51
CA GLU A 451 7.24 -30.58 -23.75
C GLU A 451 6.36 -31.03 -24.93
N ALA A 452 5.46 -32.00 -24.71
CA ALA A 452 4.51 -32.46 -25.73
C ALA A 452 3.54 -31.35 -26.16
N ALA A 453 2.99 -30.58 -25.21
CA ALA A 453 2.08 -29.47 -25.51
C ALA A 453 2.77 -28.37 -26.33
N LYS A 454 4.05 -28.07 -26.06
CA LYS A 454 4.84 -27.12 -26.87
C LYS A 454 5.05 -27.62 -28.29
N GLN A 455 5.32 -28.91 -28.48
CA GLN A 455 5.47 -29.51 -29.81
C GLN A 455 4.15 -29.46 -30.60
N GLU A 456 3.03 -29.77 -29.95
CA GLU A 456 1.71 -29.68 -30.58
C GLU A 456 1.38 -28.23 -30.99
N GLN A 457 1.71 -27.26 -30.16
CA GLN A 457 1.49 -25.85 -30.47
C GLN A 457 2.39 -25.35 -31.61
N LEU A 458 3.63 -25.83 -31.69
CA LEU A 458 4.52 -25.55 -32.84
C LEU A 458 3.97 -26.14 -34.14
N LEU A 459 3.48 -27.37 -34.11
CA LEU A 459 2.87 -28.03 -35.27
C LEU A 459 1.59 -27.31 -35.72
N LYS A 460 0.73 -26.86 -34.79
CA LYS A 460 -0.47 -26.07 -35.10
C LYS A 460 -0.14 -24.71 -35.71
N ASN A 461 0.92 -24.05 -35.23
CA ASN A 461 1.36 -22.78 -35.80
C ASN A 461 1.98 -22.98 -37.20
N GLN A 462 2.65 -24.12 -37.44
CA GLN A 462 3.15 -24.46 -38.78
C GLN A 462 2.01 -24.77 -39.75
N SER A 463 1.01 -25.57 -39.34
CA SER A 463 -0.14 -25.87 -40.21
C SER A 463 -0.97 -24.63 -40.53
N HIS A 464 -1.10 -23.69 -39.59
CA HIS A 464 -1.78 -22.42 -39.85
C HIS A 464 -1.01 -21.54 -40.84
N TYR A 465 0.32 -21.56 -40.78
CA TYR A 465 1.18 -20.85 -41.73
C TYR A 465 1.10 -21.47 -43.13
N ASP A 466 1.11 -22.81 -43.22
CA ASP A 466 0.97 -23.55 -44.48
C ASP A 466 -0.43 -23.38 -45.10
N GLU A 467 -1.48 -23.18 -44.29
CA GLU A 467 -2.84 -22.85 -44.77
C GLU A 467 -2.97 -21.40 -45.26
N GLU A 468 -2.35 -20.43 -44.58
CA GLU A 468 -2.31 -19.03 -45.05
C GLU A 468 -1.48 -18.89 -46.35
N GLU A 469 -0.38 -19.63 -46.49
CA GLU A 469 0.47 -19.62 -47.69
C GLU A 469 -0.17 -20.35 -48.88
N ALA A 470 -1.18 -21.19 -48.65
CA ALA A 470 -1.96 -21.86 -49.69
C ALA A 470 -3.20 -21.06 -50.15
N GLU A 471 -3.60 -20.02 -49.41
CA GLU A 471 -4.71 -19.11 -49.76
C GLU A 471 -4.25 -17.81 -50.46
N GLU A 472 -2.94 -17.48 -50.45
CA GLU A 472 -2.29 -16.50 -51.35
C GLU A 472 -1.91 -17.11 -52.72
#